data_AF-A0A4Y8C9R7-F1
#
_entry.id   AF-A0A4Y8C9R7-F1
#
_cell.length_a   1.000
_cell.length_b   1.000
_cell.length_c   1.000
_cell.angle_alpha   90.00
_cell.angle_beta   90.00
_cell.angle_gamma   90.00
#
_symmetry.space_group_name_H-M   'P 1'
#
loop_
_entity.id
_entity.type
_entity.pdbx_description
1 polymer ?
#
loop_
_entity_poly.entity_id
_entity_poly.type
_entity_poly.pdbx_seq_one_letter_code
_entity_poly.pdbx_strand_id
1 'polypeptide(L)'
;EKKITELKNQGQNVPVQYEKALKDFSLQNLELNKLQNEEKELLERKKSLQLELINLQKMLFEATFINKSGKWTDMNEIKFSLLEPKEDIFYSSFVNESAKFIGIKKVIQNNQESIEIHKKLDYEEKDIAWLSASKE
;
A
#
# COMPACT_ATOMS: atom_id res chain seq x y z
N GLU A 1 43.75 9.69 -4.74
CA GLU A 1 44.73 8.65 -5.16
C GLU A 1 45.74 9.17 -6.18
N LYS A 2 45.35 9.73 -7.34
CA LYS A 2 46.28 10.25 -8.38
C LYS A 2 47.46 11.09 -7.87
N LYS A 3 47.22 11.94 -6.86
CA LYS A 3 48.23 12.83 -6.28
C LYS A 3 49.29 12.13 -5.43
N ILE A 4 48.97 10.99 -4.79
CA ILE A 4 49.97 10.15 -4.11
C ILE A 4 50.82 9.41 -5.14
N THR A 5 50.19 8.90 -6.19
CA THR A 5 50.90 8.21 -7.28
C THR A 5 51.88 9.15 -7.96
N GLU A 6 51.49 10.41 -8.19
CA GLU A 6 52.38 11.47 -8.69
C GLU A 6 53.54 11.78 -7.73
N LEU A 7 53.28 11.92 -6.42
CA LEU A 7 54.32 12.21 -5.42
C LEU A 7 55.32 11.05 -5.24
N LYS A 8 54.83 9.80 -5.26
CA LYS A 8 55.68 8.60 -5.24
C LYS A 8 56.49 8.45 -6.53
N ASN A 9 55.91 8.76 -7.69
CA ASN A 9 56.61 8.76 -8.97
C ASN A 9 57.67 9.88 -9.05
N GLN A 10 57.51 10.95 -8.28
CA GLN A 10 58.49 12.04 -8.12
C GLN A 10 59.53 11.78 -7.02
N GLY A 11 59.52 10.60 -6.39
CA GLY A 11 60.47 10.22 -5.33
C GLY A 11 60.29 10.96 -4.00
N GLN A 12 59.17 11.66 -3.80
CA GLN A 12 58.87 12.37 -2.56
C GLN A 12 58.26 11.44 -1.52
N ASN A 13 58.73 11.57 -0.28
CA ASN A 13 58.28 10.73 0.83
C ASN A 13 56.90 11.21 1.33
N VAL A 14 55.86 10.40 1.10
CA VAL A 14 54.49 10.74 1.52
C VAL A 14 54.30 10.41 3.00
N PRO A 15 53.82 11.34 3.84
CA PRO A 15 53.55 11.04 5.24
C PRO A 15 52.53 9.91 5.40
N VAL A 16 52.85 8.91 6.22
CA VAL A 16 51.99 7.72 6.46
C VAL A 16 50.59 8.10 6.94
N GLN A 17 50.48 9.19 7.73
CA GLN A 17 49.20 9.73 8.20
C GLN A 17 48.31 10.21 7.05
N TYR A 18 48.90 10.79 6.01
CA TYR A 18 48.19 11.26 4.83
C TYR A 18 47.68 10.10 3.96
N GLU A 19 48.48 9.04 3.81
CA GLU A 19 48.05 7.81 3.14
C GLU A 19 46.87 7.16 3.87
N LYS A 20 46.95 7.10 5.21
CA LYS A 20 45.87 6.58 6.06
C LYS A 20 44.58 7.39 5.89
N ALA A 21 44.67 8.72 5.96
CA ALA A 21 43.51 9.59 5.79
C ALA A 21 42.84 9.43 4.41
N LEU A 22 43.61 9.26 3.34
CA LEU A 22 43.06 9.02 2.01
C LEU A 22 42.40 7.65 1.88
N LYS A 23 42.96 6.62 2.51
CA LYS A 23 42.35 5.30 2.56
C LYS A 23 41.03 5.33 3.34
N ASP A 24 41.01 6.01 4.49
CA ASP A 24 39.81 6.17 5.31
C ASP A 24 38.73 6.96 4.56
N PHE A 25 39.11 8.03 3.84
CA PHE A 25 38.19 8.78 2.98
C PHE A 25 37.63 7.94 1.83
N SER A 26 38.46 7.11 1.20
CA SER A 26 38.02 6.18 0.14
C SER A 26 37.00 5.17 0.67
N LEU A 27 37.26 4.58 1.85
CA LEU A 27 36.33 3.68 2.53
C LEU A 27 35.02 4.37 2.90
N GLN A 28 35.07 5.60 3.42
CA GLN A 28 33.88 6.39 3.74
C GLN A 28 33.04 6.69 2.49
N ASN A 29 33.67 7.02 1.36
CA ASN A 29 32.95 7.24 0.10
C ASN A 29 32.30 5.95 -0.43
N LEU A 30 32.97 4.80 -0.29
CA LEU A 30 32.38 3.52 -0.66
C LEU A 30 31.14 3.22 0.17
N GLU A 31 31.21 3.44 1.49
CA GLU A 31 30.06 3.24 2.38
C GLU A 31 28.94 4.24 2.09
N LEU A 32 29.27 5.51 1.82
CA LEU A 32 28.29 6.53 1.44
C LEU A 32 27.53 6.12 0.17
N ASN A 33 28.25 5.71 -0.88
CA ASN A 33 27.63 5.28 -2.13
C ASN A 33 26.72 4.06 -1.92
N LYS A 34 27.14 3.11 -1.07
CA LYS A 34 26.34 1.95 -0.72
C LYS A 34 25.04 2.35 -0.02
N LEU A 35 25.13 3.21 1.00
CA LEU A 35 23.97 3.72 1.74
C LEU A 35 23.01 4.52 0.84
N GLN A 36 23.53 5.31 -0.10
CA GLN A 36 22.70 6.04 -1.07
C GLN A 36 21.93 5.10 -2.01
N ASN A 37 22.56 4.01 -2.46
CA ASN A 37 21.86 3.01 -3.26
C ASN A 37 20.79 2.28 -2.44
N GLU A 38 21.09 1.90 -1.20
CA GLU A 38 20.12 1.27 -0.29
C GLU A 38 18.93 2.19 0.00
N GLU A 39 19.18 3.48 0.26
CA GLU A 39 18.12 4.48 0.42
C GLU A 39 17.22 4.55 -0.81
N LYS A 40 17.81 4.57 -2.01
CA LYS A 40 17.06 4.61 -3.26
C LYS A 40 16.18 3.37 -3.44
N GLU A 41 16.72 2.17 -3.20
CA GLU A 41 15.97 0.92 -3.29
C GLU A 41 14.81 0.88 -2.28
N LEU A 42 15.04 1.33 -1.05
CA LEU A 42 14.01 1.41 -0.01
C LEU A 42 12.89 2.40 -0.38
N LEU A 43 13.24 3.54 -0.98
CA LEU A 43 12.25 4.52 -1.45
C LEU A 43 11.40 3.96 -2.60
N GLU A 44 12.02 3.26 -3.55
CA GLU A 44 11.30 2.58 -4.64
C GLU A 44 10.37 1.49 -4.10
N ARG A 45 10.84 0.68 -3.14
CA ARG A 45 10.03 -0.35 -2.50
C ARG A 45 8.86 0.24 -1.71
N LYS A 46 9.09 1.34 -0.97
CA LYS A 46 8.01 2.06 -0.28
C LYS A 46 6.93 2.53 -1.25
N LYS A 47 7.33 3.11 -2.39
CA LYS A 47 6.39 3.56 -3.42
C LYS A 47 5.60 2.39 -4.00
N SER A 48 6.23 1.24 -4.25
CA SER A 48 5.52 0.06 -4.75
C SER A 48 4.47 -0.43 -3.74
N LEU A 49 4.84 -0.52 -2.46
CA LEU A 49 3.94 -0.96 -1.39
C LEU A 49 2.76 -0.01 -1.21
N GLN A 50 2.98 1.30 -1.32
CA GLN A 50 1.90 2.28 -1.28
C GLN A 50 0.90 2.10 -2.44
N LEU A 51 1.38 1.84 -3.65
CA LEU A 51 0.51 1.55 -4.80
C LEU A 51 -0.28 0.26 -4.63
N GLU A 52 0.36 -0.80 -4.13
CA GLU A 52 -0.28 -2.07 -3.83
C GLU A 52 -1.38 -1.91 -2.76
N LEU A 53 -1.10 -1.16 -1.70
CA LEU A 53 -2.08 -0.86 -0.65
C LEU A 53 -3.28 -0.07 -1.18
N ILE A 54 -3.06 0.92 -2.05
CA ILE A 54 -4.15 1.66 -2.71
C ILE A 54 -5.01 0.70 -3.55
N ASN A 55 -4.41 -0.24 -4.27
CA ASN A 55 -5.16 -1.21 -5.08
C ASN A 55 -5.96 -2.18 -4.22
N LEU A 56 -5.36 -2.73 -3.15
CA LEU A 56 -6.07 -3.58 -2.19
C LEU A 56 -7.25 -2.84 -1.54
N GLN A 57 -7.07 -1.57 -1.19
CA GLN A 57 -8.15 -0.75 -0.66
C GLN A 57 -9.27 -0.53 -1.67
N LYS A 58 -8.96 -0.33 -2.96
CA LYS A 58 -9.98 -0.26 -4.02
C LYS A 58 -10.76 -1.56 -4.14
N MET A 59 -10.08 -2.71 -4.12
CA MET A 59 -10.74 -4.03 -4.14
C MET A 59 -11.68 -4.21 -2.94
N LEU A 60 -11.32 -3.66 -1.77
CA LEU A 60 -12.19 -3.70 -0.60
C LEU A 60 -13.47 -2.86 -0.79
N PHE A 61 -13.40 -1.73 -1.50
CA PHE A 61 -14.61 -0.98 -1.88
C PHE A 61 -15.48 -1.68 -2.93
N GLU A 62 -14.89 -2.60 -3.70
CA GLU A 62 -15.61 -3.48 -4.62
C GLU A 62 -16.22 -4.71 -3.90
N ALA A 63 -15.81 -4.97 -2.65
CA ALA A 63 -16.35 -6.07 -1.86
C ALA A 63 -17.82 -5.79 -1.50
N THR A 64 -18.70 -6.70 -1.91
CA THR A 64 -20.15 -6.56 -1.77
C THR A 64 -20.76 -7.85 -1.27
N PHE A 65 -21.81 -7.72 -0.48
CA PHE A 65 -22.65 -8.82 0.00
C PHE A 65 -23.94 -8.83 -0.82
N ILE A 66 -24.17 -9.95 -1.50
CA ILE A 66 -25.34 -10.17 -2.33
C ILE A 66 -26.24 -11.24 -1.70
N ASN A 67 -27.39 -10.82 -1.17
CA ASN A 67 -28.43 -11.74 -0.72
C ASN A 67 -29.45 -11.96 -1.85
N LYS A 68 -29.21 -12.99 -2.67
CA LYS A 68 -30.09 -13.33 -3.81
C LYS A 68 -31.55 -13.58 -3.43
N SER A 69 -31.79 -14.07 -2.21
CA SER A 69 -33.14 -14.37 -1.73
C SER A 69 -33.90 -13.12 -1.30
N GLY A 70 -33.19 -12.02 -1.00
CA GLY A 70 -33.75 -10.81 -0.40
C GLY A 70 -34.33 -11.01 1.01
N LYS A 71 -34.18 -12.19 1.62
CA LYS A 71 -34.65 -12.48 2.97
C LYS A 71 -33.47 -12.43 3.93
N TRP A 72 -33.46 -11.45 4.82
CA TRP A 72 -32.51 -11.38 5.91
C TRP A 72 -33.14 -11.96 7.17
N THR A 73 -32.39 -12.80 7.88
CA THR A 73 -32.70 -13.11 9.26
C THR A 73 -32.35 -11.90 10.12
N ASP A 74 -33.09 -11.70 11.21
CA ASP A 74 -32.81 -10.62 12.15
C ASP A 74 -31.40 -10.80 12.75
N MET A 75 -30.71 -9.68 13.01
CA MET A 75 -29.40 -9.66 13.67
C MET A 75 -28.24 -10.30 12.89
N ASN A 76 -28.28 -10.42 11.56
CA ASN A 76 -27.05 -10.73 10.83
C ASN A 76 -26.16 -9.49 10.81
N GLU A 77 -24.90 -9.63 11.23
CA GLU A 77 -23.92 -8.56 11.22
C GLU A 77 -22.92 -8.75 10.07
N ILE A 78 -22.66 -7.66 9.37
CA ILE A 78 -21.61 -7.53 8.35
C ILE A 78 -20.60 -6.52 8.89
N LYS A 79 -19.34 -6.95 8.97
CA LYS A 79 -18.23 -6.10 9.37
C LYS A 79 -17.28 -5.89 8.19
N PHE A 80 -17.06 -4.64 7.81
CA PHE A 80 -16.01 -4.23 6.89
C PHE A 80 -14.85 -3.67 7.70
N SER A 81 -13.69 -4.33 7.67
CA SER A 81 -12.48 -3.86 8.36
C SER A 81 -11.52 -3.24 7.35
N LEU A 82 -11.34 -1.93 7.44
CA LEU A 82 -10.46 -1.16 6.57
C LEU A 82 -9.05 -1.11 7.18
N LEU A 83 -8.03 -1.25 6.33
CA LEU A 83 -6.62 -1.14 6.75
C LEU A 83 -6.14 0.31 6.81
N GLU A 84 -6.62 1.16 5.90
CA GLU A 84 -6.29 2.57 5.79
C GLU A 84 -7.50 3.33 5.19
N PRO A 85 -8.13 4.28 5.90
CA PRO A 85 -7.96 4.52 7.32
C PRO A 85 -8.30 3.26 8.12
N LYS A 86 -7.64 3.06 9.27
CA LYS A 86 -7.92 1.92 10.15
C LYS A 86 -9.27 2.14 10.83
N GLU A 87 -10.32 1.60 10.23
CA GLU A 87 -11.71 1.80 10.66
C GLU A 87 -12.52 0.53 10.43
N ASP A 88 -13.41 0.22 11.36
CA ASP A 88 -14.35 -0.88 11.26
C ASP A 88 -15.76 -0.31 11.02
N ILE A 89 -16.41 -0.76 9.95
CA ILE A 89 -17.76 -0.34 9.58
C ILE A 89 -18.70 -1.53 9.73
N PHE A 90 -19.76 -1.33 10.51
CA PHE A 90 -20.71 -2.38 10.85
C PHE A 90 -22.05 -2.12 10.19
N TYR A 91 -22.69 -3.20 9.77
CA TYR A 91 -24.06 -3.20 9.30
C TYR A 91 -24.79 -4.39 9.91
N SER A 92 -25.94 -4.14 10.54
CA SER A 92 -26.82 -5.19 11.06
C SER A 92 -28.13 -5.20 10.29
N SER A 93 -28.54 -6.37 9.80
CA SER A 93 -29.85 -6.53 9.17
C SER A 93 -30.97 -6.50 10.22
N PHE A 94 -32.17 -6.13 9.78
CA PHE A 94 -33.39 -6.14 10.57
C PHE A 94 -34.48 -6.95 9.86
N VAL A 95 -35.50 -7.40 10.62
CA VAL A 95 -36.58 -8.32 10.19
C VAL A 95 -37.22 -7.99 8.82
N ASN A 96 -37.34 -6.70 8.46
CA ASN A 96 -37.98 -6.24 7.23
C ASN A 96 -36.99 -5.65 6.21
N GLU A 97 -35.71 -5.98 6.31
CA GLU A 97 -34.71 -5.49 5.35
C GLU A 97 -34.89 -6.18 3.99
N SER A 98 -35.02 -5.35 2.94
CA SER A 98 -35.25 -5.78 1.56
C SER A 98 -34.06 -5.53 0.65
N ALA A 99 -32.97 -4.95 1.15
CA ALA A 99 -31.75 -4.72 0.39
C ALA A 99 -31.11 -6.06 0.01
N LYS A 100 -31.01 -6.34 -1.30
CA LYS A 100 -30.26 -7.51 -1.78
C LYS A 100 -28.77 -7.22 -1.94
N PHE A 101 -28.38 -5.95 -1.97
CA PHE A 101 -27.00 -5.50 -2.13
C PHE A 101 -26.58 -4.68 -0.92
N ILE A 102 -25.46 -5.03 -0.31
CA ILE A 102 -24.79 -4.26 0.75
C ILE A 102 -23.30 -4.18 0.43
N GLY A 103 -22.75 -2.98 0.40
CA GLY A 103 -21.32 -2.73 0.27
C GLY A 103 -20.93 -1.46 1.01
N ILE A 104 -19.71 -0.99 0.77
CA ILE A 104 -19.21 0.29 1.28
C ILE A 104 -18.89 1.21 0.11
N LYS A 105 -19.03 2.52 0.32
CA LYS A 105 -18.61 3.53 -0.65
C LYS A 105 -17.84 4.64 0.03
N LYS A 106 -16.88 5.20 -0.67
CA LYS A 106 -16.20 6.44 -0.27
C LYS A 106 -17.04 7.63 -0.70
N VAL A 107 -17.31 8.54 0.23
CA VAL A 107 -18.04 9.80 0.00
C VAL A 107 -17.10 10.95 0.33
N ILE A 108 -17.11 11.98 -0.52
CA ILE A 108 -16.30 13.19 -0.34
C ILE A 108 -17.27 14.36 -0.22
N GLN A 109 -17.34 14.97 0.96
CA GLN A 109 -18.15 16.16 1.22
C GLN A 109 -17.29 17.20 1.93
N ASN A 110 -17.28 18.44 1.44
CA ASN A 110 -16.54 19.56 2.06
C ASN A 110 -15.05 19.25 2.37
N ASN A 111 -14.33 18.62 1.44
CA ASN A 111 -12.95 18.16 1.63
C ASN A 111 -12.73 17.13 2.76
N GLN A 112 -13.81 16.58 3.32
CA GLN A 112 -13.76 15.46 4.26
C GLN A 112 -14.15 14.18 3.53
N GLU A 113 -13.32 13.15 3.71
CA GLU A 113 -13.57 11.82 3.19
C GLU A 113 -14.23 10.99 4.30
N SER A 114 -15.39 10.41 4.01
CA SER A 114 -16.08 9.46 4.87
C SER A 114 -16.36 8.17 4.10
N ILE A 115 -16.50 7.07 4.83
CA ILE A 115 -16.89 5.80 4.26
C ILE A 115 -18.25 5.43 4.83
N GLU A 116 -19.18 5.09 3.93
CA GLU A 116 -20.57 4.86 4.29
C GLU A 116 -21.04 3.50 3.75
N ILE A 117 -21.99 2.89 4.45
CA ILE A 117 -22.72 1.73 3.94
C ILE A 117 -23.51 2.14 2.68
N HIS A 118 -23.32 1.39 1.62
CA HIS A 118 -24.05 1.51 0.37
C HIS A 118 -24.97 0.31 0.20
N LYS A 119 -26.29 0.56 0.20
CA LYS A 119 -27.30 -0.49 0.04
C LYS A 119 -28.20 -0.22 -1.15
N LYS A 120 -28.62 -1.29 -1.84
CA LYS A 120 -29.61 -1.25 -2.92
C LYS A 120 -30.65 -2.36 -2.75
N LEU A 121 -31.86 -2.09 -3.24
CA LEU A 121 -32.95 -3.07 -3.24
C LEU A 121 -32.62 -4.29 -4.10
N ASP A 122 -31.94 -4.08 -5.23
CA ASP A 122 -31.49 -5.15 -6.12
C ASP A 122 -30.04 -4.94 -6.55
N TYR A 123 -29.44 -5.98 -7.11
CA TYR A 123 -28.09 -5.97 -7.66
C TYR A 123 -28.13 -6.04 -9.19
N GLU A 124 -27.07 -5.58 -9.84
CA GLU A 124 -26.90 -5.61 -11.28
C GLU A 124 -26.18 -6.89 -11.71
N GLU A 125 -26.31 -7.32 -12.97
CA GLU A 125 -25.63 -8.54 -13.48
C GLU A 125 -24.10 -8.45 -13.30
N LYS A 126 -23.53 -7.26 -13.43
CA LYS A 126 -22.10 -7.01 -13.21
C LYS A 126 -21.66 -7.33 -11.78
N ASP A 127 -22.55 -7.17 -10.79
CA ASP A 127 -22.25 -7.39 -9.37
C ASP A 127 -22.12 -8.90 -9.04
N ILE A 128 -22.64 -9.76 -9.93
CA ILE A 128 -22.54 -11.23 -9.82
C ILE A 128 -21.71 -11.87 -10.93
N ALA A 129 -21.06 -11.09 -11.79
CA ALA A 129 -20.28 -11.59 -12.93
C ALA A 129 -19.10 -12.50 -12.51
N TRP A 130 -18.61 -12.35 -11.28
CA TRP A 130 -17.59 -13.25 -10.70
C TRP A 130 -18.09 -14.70 -10.53
N LEU A 131 -19.40 -14.91 -10.33
CA LEU A 131 -19.97 -16.27 -10.23
C LEU A 131 -19.99 -17.02 -11.55
N SER A 132 -19.96 -16.32 -12.69
CA SER A 132 -19.85 -16.95 -14.02
C SER A 132 -18.43 -17.45 -14.29
N ALA A 133 -17.40 -16.75 -13.80
CA ALA A 133 -16.00 -17.14 -14.02
C ALA A 133 -15.59 -18.39 -13.23
N SER A 134 -16.28 -18.72 -12.14
CA SER A 134 -15.98 -19.91 -11.31
C SER A 134 -16.65 -21.20 -11.81
N LYS A 135 -17.27 -21.21 -12.99
CA LYS A 135 -17.97 -22.38 -13.56
C LYS A 135 -17.18 -23.14 -14.65
N GLU A 136 -15.92 -22.78 -14.90
CA GLU A 136 -15.00 -23.51 -15.78
C GLU A 136 -13.96 -24.31 -14.99
#